data_AF-A0AB74DYT0-F1
#
_entry.id   AF-A0AB74DYT0-F1
#
_cell.length_a   1.000
_cell.length_b   1.000
_cell.length_c   1.000
_cell.angle_alpha   90.00
_cell.angle_beta   90.00
_cell.angle_gamma   90.00
#
_symmetry.space_group_name_H-M   'P 1'
#
loop_
_entity.id
_entity.type
_entity.pdbx_description
1 polymer ?
#
loop_
_entity_poly.entity_id
_entity_poly.type
_entity_poly.pdbx_seq_one_letter_code
_entity_poly.pdbx_strand_id
1 'polypeptide(L)'
;VNGVKTKAQNLDGAMQRLQSAIANKYQTKATENYIDAYPTKKTALDNAIKQVEHYLSKDHVATKDKQADEQALPSVPYTENVGNGDANLHRAKTEAIQASDNLTHLNTPQKTALKPPVNAAQRVSGVTDLKNSATSLNNA
;
A
#
# COMPACT_ATOMS: atom_id res chain seq x y z
N VAL A 1 -31.62 -24.44 -18.40
CA VAL A 1 -31.95 -23.09 -17.88
C VAL A 1 -31.38 -22.79 -16.49
N ASN A 2 -31.41 -23.71 -15.51
CA ASN A 2 -30.92 -23.41 -14.15
C ASN A 2 -29.41 -23.12 -14.04
N GLY A 3 -28.53 -23.82 -14.77
CA GLY A 3 -27.08 -23.59 -14.70
C GLY A 3 -26.60 -22.24 -15.25
N VAL A 4 -27.35 -21.63 -16.18
CA VAL A 4 -27.04 -20.29 -16.72
C VAL A 4 -27.45 -19.20 -15.73
N LYS A 5 -28.52 -19.43 -14.96
CA LYS A 5 -29.03 -18.49 -13.96
C LYS A 5 -28.07 -18.34 -12.77
N THR A 6 -27.55 -19.45 -12.24
CA THR A 6 -26.58 -19.42 -11.13
C THR A 6 -25.26 -18.76 -11.52
N LYS A 7 -24.73 -19.06 -12.72
CA LYS A 7 -23.50 -18.43 -13.23
C LYS A 7 -23.67 -16.91 -13.42
N ALA A 8 -24.82 -16.48 -13.94
CA ALA A 8 -25.12 -15.06 -14.08
C ALA A 8 -25.15 -14.33 -12.72
N GLN A 9 -25.76 -14.93 -11.70
CA GLN A 9 -25.83 -14.35 -10.36
C GLN A 9 -24.44 -14.24 -9.69
N ASN A 10 -23.57 -15.22 -9.91
CA ASN A 10 -22.20 -15.19 -9.41
C ASN A 10 -21.38 -14.06 -10.07
N LEU A 11 -21.51 -13.91 -11.40
CA LEU A 11 -20.84 -12.85 -12.15
C LEU A 11 -21.31 -11.46 -11.70
N ASP A 12 -22.62 -11.25 -11.56
CA ASP A 12 -23.18 -9.97 -11.11
C ASP A 12 -22.69 -9.62 -9.69
N GLY A 13 -22.66 -10.60 -8.79
CA GLY A 13 -22.14 -10.42 -7.43
C GLY A 13 -20.63 -10.18 -7.37
N ALA A 14 -19.85 -10.71 -8.32
CA ALA A 14 -18.42 -10.43 -8.43
C ALA A 14 -18.16 -9.02 -9.00
N MET A 15 -18.91 -8.60 -10.02
CA MET A 15 -18.84 -7.24 -10.57
C MET A 15 -19.22 -6.17 -9.54
N GLN A 16 -20.25 -6.40 -8.72
CA GLN A 16 -20.61 -5.50 -7.63
C GLN A 16 -19.48 -5.36 -6.60
N ARG A 17 -18.83 -6.46 -6.22
CA ARG A 17 -17.66 -6.42 -5.31
C ARG A 17 -16.50 -5.65 -5.91
N LEU A 18 -16.23 -5.80 -7.20
CA LEU A 18 -15.20 -5.04 -7.89
C LEU A 18 -15.49 -3.54 -7.96
N GLN A 19 -16.74 -3.17 -8.22
CA GLN A 19 -17.18 -1.78 -8.20
C GLN A 19 -17.00 -1.16 -6.81
N SER A 20 -17.39 -1.88 -5.75
CA SER A 20 -17.11 -1.48 -4.37
C SER A 20 -15.61 -1.34 -4.07
N ALA A 21 -14.78 -2.24 -4.62
CA ALA A 21 -13.31 -2.16 -4.50
C ALA A 21 -12.77 -0.84 -5.03
N ILE A 22 -13.21 -0.47 -6.24
CA ILE A 22 -12.79 0.77 -6.90
C ILE A 22 -13.36 1.98 -6.19
N ALA A 23 -14.59 1.92 -5.67
CA ALA A 23 -15.17 3.00 -4.89
C ALA A 23 -14.33 3.28 -3.63
N ASN A 24 -13.88 2.23 -2.94
CA ASN A 24 -13.06 2.36 -1.72
C ASN A 24 -11.58 2.67 -2.01
N LYS A 25 -11.11 2.59 -3.27
CA LYS A 25 -9.69 2.75 -3.63
C LYS A 25 -9.09 4.06 -3.13
N TYR A 26 -9.84 5.16 -3.22
CA TYR A 26 -9.36 6.48 -2.82
C TYR A 26 -9.22 6.57 -1.30
N GLN A 27 -10.15 5.94 -0.56
CA GLN A 27 -10.08 5.86 0.89
C GLN A 27 -8.88 5.03 1.33
N THR A 28 -8.68 3.84 0.74
CA THR A 28 -7.50 3.00 1.03
C THR A 28 -6.19 3.71 0.73
N LYS A 29 -6.08 4.40 -0.43
CA LYS A 29 -4.88 5.15 -0.80
C LYS A 29 -4.62 6.39 0.05
N ALA A 30 -5.65 6.94 0.67
CA ALA A 30 -5.53 8.06 1.60
C ALA A 30 -5.11 7.61 3.01
N THR A 31 -5.22 6.33 3.34
CA THR A 31 -4.80 5.83 4.66
C THR A 31 -3.29 5.96 4.86
N GLU A 32 -2.89 6.34 6.06
CA GLU A 32 -1.47 6.42 6.44
C GLU A 32 -0.78 5.07 6.28
N ASN A 33 -1.50 3.98 6.58
CA ASN A 33 -1.02 2.62 6.42
C ASN A 33 -0.62 2.31 4.96
N TYR A 34 -1.36 2.81 3.95
CA TYR A 34 -0.97 2.70 2.55
C TYR A 34 0.15 3.67 2.17
N ILE A 35 0.09 4.93 2.64
CA ILE A 35 1.08 5.95 2.29
C ILE A 35 2.47 5.48 2.73
N ASP A 36 2.56 4.92 3.93
CA ASP A 36 3.79 4.43 4.56
C ASP A 36 4.10 2.97 4.22
N ALA A 37 3.23 2.27 3.49
CA ALA A 37 3.49 0.90 3.06
C ALA A 37 4.74 0.80 2.17
N TYR A 38 5.26 -0.42 2.05
CA TYR A 38 6.39 -0.66 1.16
C TYR A 38 6.02 -0.37 -0.30
N PRO A 39 6.96 0.16 -1.12
CA PRO A 39 6.72 0.45 -2.54
C PRO A 39 6.15 -0.73 -3.34
N THR A 40 6.61 -1.95 -3.04
CA THR A 40 6.13 -3.18 -3.68
C THR A 40 4.66 -3.47 -3.37
N LYS A 41 4.21 -3.22 -2.14
CA LYS A 41 2.81 -3.37 -1.73
C LYS A 41 1.92 -2.31 -2.37
N LYS A 42 2.39 -1.06 -2.42
CA LYS A 42 1.71 0.03 -3.13
C LYS A 42 1.53 -0.29 -4.62
N THR A 43 2.60 -0.76 -5.26
CA THR A 43 2.59 -1.18 -6.68
C THR A 43 1.65 -2.36 -6.93
N ALA A 44 1.64 -3.36 -6.04
CA ALA A 44 0.75 -4.51 -6.16
C ALA A 44 -0.73 -4.10 -6.08
N LEU A 45 -1.08 -3.23 -5.12
CA LEU A 45 -2.44 -2.70 -5.01
C LEU A 45 -2.81 -1.85 -6.23
N ASP A 46 -1.91 -0.98 -6.68
CA ASP A 46 -2.13 -0.13 -7.85
C ASP A 46 -2.33 -0.94 -9.13
N ASN A 47 -1.56 -2.00 -9.32
CA ASN A 47 -1.70 -2.90 -10.46
C ASN A 47 -3.00 -3.71 -10.37
N ALA A 48 -3.42 -4.12 -9.17
CA ALA A 48 -4.70 -4.78 -8.98
C ALA A 48 -5.87 -3.83 -9.33
N ILE A 49 -5.85 -2.60 -8.84
CA ILE A 49 -6.85 -1.57 -9.17
C ILE A 49 -6.92 -1.34 -10.67
N LYS A 50 -5.77 -1.14 -11.34
CA LYS A 50 -5.71 -0.94 -12.80
C LYS A 50 -6.30 -2.11 -13.59
N GLN A 51 -6.07 -3.34 -13.15
CA GLN A 51 -6.66 -4.52 -13.78
C GLN A 51 -8.18 -4.53 -13.65
N VAL A 52 -8.71 -4.15 -12.48
CA VAL A 52 -10.16 -4.02 -12.28
C VAL A 52 -10.75 -2.89 -13.12
N GLU A 53 -10.09 -1.73 -13.15
CA GLU A 53 -10.53 -0.59 -13.97
C GLU A 53 -10.53 -0.95 -15.46
N HIS A 54 -9.49 -1.65 -15.92
CA HIS A 54 -9.42 -2.13 -17.29
C HIS A 54 -10.57 -3.10 -17.61
N TYR A 55 -10.84 -4.04 -16.70
CA TYR A 55 -11.97 -4.97 -16.83
C TYR A 55 -13.29 -4.20 -16.90
N LEU A 56 -13.61 -3.34 -15.93
CA LEU A 56 -14.87 -2.58 -15.92
C LEU A 56 -15.02 -1.58 -17.09
N SER A 57 -13.91 -1.10 -17.68
CA SER A 57 -13.94 -0.19 -18.84
C SER A 57 -14.29 -0.88 -20.15
N LYS A 58 -14.16 -2.21 -20.22
CA LYS A 58 -14.64 -2.98 -21.36
C LYS A 58 -16.15 -2.92 -21.28
N ASP A 59 -16.79 -2.55 -22.38
CA ASP A 59 -18.24 -2.59 -22.51
C ASP A 59 -18.68 -4.06 -22.41
N HIS A 60 -18.86 -4.56 -21.18
CA HIS A 60 -19.40 -5.90 -20.88
C HIS A 60 -20.91 -5.92 -21.14
N VAL A 61 -21.33 -5.22 -22.19
CA VAL A 61 -22.69 -5.15 -22.70
C VAL A 61 -22.98 -6.50 -23.33
N ALA A 62 -23.41 -7.43 -22.48
CA ALA A 62 -24.08 -8.66 -22.89
C ALA A 62 -23.30 -9.54 -23.91
N THR A 63 -21.97 -9.60 -23.85
CA THR A 63 -21.26 -10.57 -24.68
C THR A 63 -21.47 -11.98 -24.15
N LYS A 64 -21.86 -12.87 -25.06
CA LYS A 64 -22.42 -14.21 -24.86
C LYS A 64 -21.55 -15.23 -24.11
N ASP A 65 -20.44 -14.81 -23.49
CA ASP A 65 -19.43 -15.70 -22.90
C ASP A 65 -19.11 -15.33 -21.44
N LYS A 66 -20.11 -15.46 -20.57
CA LYS A 66 -20.01 -15.21 -19.12
C LYS A 66 -18.92 -16.06 -18.44
N GLN A 67 -18.48 -17.16 -19.06
CA GLN A 67 -17.38 -17.99 -18.58
C GLN A 67 -16.01 -17.32 -18.78
N ALA A 68 -15.81 -16.60 -19.89
CA ALA A 68 -14.58 -15.85 -20.13
C ALA A 68 -14.45 -14.69 -19.12
N ASP A 69 -15.57 -14.02 -18.82
CA ASP A 69 -15.65 -12.96 -17.82
C ASP A 69 -15.36 -13.48 -16.40
N GLU A 70 -15.95 -14.61 -16.00
CA GLU A 70 -15.70 -15.24 -14.69
C GLU A 70 -14.22 -15.67 -14.51
N GLN A 71 -13.54 -16.08 -15.59
CA GLN A 71 -12.10 -16.41 -15.58
C GLN A 71 -11.18 -15.19 -15.71
N ALA A 72 -11.65 -14.11 -16.33
CA ALA A 72 -10.89 -12.88 -16.54
C ALA A 72 -10.99 -11.90 -15.37
N LEU A 73 -11.95 -12.08 -14.46
CA LEU A 73 -12.02 -11.35 -13.21
C LEU A 73 -10.69 -11.51 -12.47
N PRO A 74 -9.89 -10.44 -12.30
CA PRO A 74 -8.68 -10.54 -11.52
C PRO A 74 -9.06 -10.97 -10.10
N SER A 75 -8.41 -12.02 -9.60
CA SER A 75 -8.39 -12.35 -8.18
C SER A 75 -7.68 -11.21 -7.45
N VAL A 76 -8.39 -10.12 -7.20
CA VAL A 76 -7.87 -9.03 -6.40
C VAL A 76 -7.86 -9.54 -4.97
N PRO A 77 -6.69 -9.66 -4.31
CA PRO A 77 -6.67 -9.84 -2.88
C PRO A 77 -7.27 -8.56 -2.28
N TYR A 78 -8.58 -8.62 -2.07
CA TYR A 78 -9.40 -7.59 -1.45
C TYR A 78 -9.14 -7.69 0.04
N THR A 79 -7.98 -7.21 0.47
CA THR A 79 -7.78 -6.98 1.89
C THR A 79 -7.90 -5.49 2.09
N GLU A 80 -8.87 -5.04 2.88
CA GLU A 80 -9.00 -3.64 3.33
C GLU A 80 -7.81 -3.21 4.23
N ASN A 81 -6.72 -4.00 4.23
CA ASN A 81 -5.55 -3.93 5.08
C ASN A 81 -4.26 -4.21 4.28
N VAL A 82 -4.18 -3.78 3.00
CA VAL A 82 -2.99 -4.00 2.13
C VAL A 82 -1.78 -3.11 2.51
N GLY A 83 -1.95 -2.18 3.45
CA GLY A 83 -0.83 -1.40 3.97
C GLY A 83 -0.06 -2.20 5.02
N ASN A 84 1.26 -2.29 4.88
CA ASN A 84 2.15 -2.68 5.96
C ASN A 84 2.97 -1.47 6.44
N GLY A 85 2.30 -0.31 6.50
CA GLY A 85 2.88 0.97 6.88
C GLY A 85 3.47 0.95 8.28
N ASP A 86 2.80 0.33 9.25
CA ASP A 86 3.32 0.18 10.62
C ASP A 86 4.62 -0.64 10.64
N ALA A 87 4.66 -1.75 9.90
CA ALA A 87 5.86 -2.57 9.79
C ALA A 87 7.00 -1.83 9.08
N ASN A 88 6.68 -1.03 8.06
CA ASN A 88 7.67 -0.21 7.36
C ASN A 88 8.18 0.94 8.25
N LEU A 89 7.30 1.56 9.04
CA LEU A 89 7.64 2.58 10.02
C LEU A 89 8.57 2.02 11.09
N HIS A 90 8.24 0.87 11.66
CA HIS A 90 9.09 0.21 12.65
C HIS A 90 10.48 -0.11 12.06
N ARG A 91 10.53 -0.62 10.83
CA ARG A 91 11.80 -0.87 10.13
C ARG A 91 12.57 0.43 9.92
N ALA A 92 11.93 1.48 9.40
CA ALA A 92 12.56 2.77 9.14
C ALA A 92 13.17 3.37 10.42
N LYS A 93 12.46 3.29 11.55
CA LYS A 93 12.97 3.74 12.87
C LYS A 93 14.24 2.98 13.26
N THR A 94 14.21 1.66 13.17
CA THR A 94 15.35 0.80 13.48
C THR A 94 16.56 1.14 12.59
N GLU A 95 16.35 1.26 11.28
CA GLU A 95 17.39 1.62 10.31
C GLU A 95 17.95 3.03 10.59
N ALA A 96 17.11 4.00 10.95
CA ALA A 96 17.55 5.37 11.26
C ALA A 96 18.35 5.45 12.57
N ILE A 97 17.96 4.71 13.61
CA ILE A 97 18.72 4.63 14.87
C ILE A 97 20.09 3.99 14.62
N GLN A 98 20.13 2.87 13.91
CA GLN A 98 21.40 2.21 13.55
C GLN A 98 22.30 3.12 12.71
N ALA A 99 21.72 3.84 11.74
CA ALA A 99 22.46 4.81 10.95
C ALA A 99 23.03 5.95 11.83
N SER A 100 22.25 6.44 12.80
CA SER A 100 22.70 7.50 13.71
C SER A 100 23.88 7.09 14.59
N ASP A 101 23.94 5.82 15.00
CA ASP A 101 25.04 5.28 15.79
C ASP A 101 26.35 5.23 14.98
N ASN A 102 26.24 5.04 13.66
CA ASN A 102 27.38 4.96 12.73
C ASN A 102 27.89 6.32 12.22
N LEU A 103 27.26 7.45 12.59
CA LEU A 103 27.72 8.78 12.21
C LEU A 103 29.06 9.12 12.92
N THR A 104 30.14 9.29 12.17
CA THR A 104 31.51 9.31 12.73
C THR A 104 31.94 10.66 13.29
N HIS A 105 31.32 11.76 12.88
CA HIS A 105 31.67 13.11 13.35
C HIS A 105 30.77 13.60 14.48
N LEU A 106 29.68 12.88 14.78
CA LEU A 106 28.82 13.19 15.92
C LEU A 106 29.41 12.64 17.21
N ASN A 107 29.37 13.46 18.26
CA ASN A 107 29.69 13.02 19.61
C ASN A 107 28.53 12.22 20.25
N THR A 108 28.81 11.55 21.37
CA THR A 108 27.82 10.72 22.09
C THR A 108 26.56 11.49 22.48
N PRO A 109 26.63 12.72 23.04
CA PRO A 109 25.43 13.52 23.29
C PRO A 109 24.58 13.79 22.05
N GLN A 110 25.19 14.17 20.93
CA GLN A 110 24.48 14.42 19.66
C GLN A 110 23.78 13.16 19.16
N LYS A 111 24.48 12.01 19.12
CA LYS A 111 23.88 10.71 18.75
C LYS A 111 22.71 10.35 19.66
N THR A 112 22.85 10.57 20.96
CA THR A 112 21.81 10.27 21.94
C THR A 112 20.58 11.14 21.73
N ALA A 113 20.76 12.43 21.42
CA ALA A 113 19.67 13.37 21.17
C ALA A 113 18.84 13.03 19.91
N LEU A 114 19.40 12.30 18.94
CA LEU A 114 18.71 11.89 17.72
C LEU A 114 17.71 10.73 17.93
N LYS A 115 17.90 9.90 18.96
CA LYS A 115 17.08 8.68 19.15
C LYS A 115 15.64 8.95 19.59
N PRO A 116 15.36 9.84 20.57
CA PRO A 116 13.99 10.14 20.98
C PRO A 116 13.06 10.62 19.84
N PRO A 117 13.44 11.61 18.99
CA PRO A 117 12.55 12.05 17.91
C PRO A 117 12.32 10.96 16.86
N VAL A 118 13.34 10.13 16.55
CA VAL A 118 13.16 8.99 15.62
C VAL A 118 12.16 7.97 16.19
N ASN A 119 12.27 7.64 17.47
CA ASN A 119 11.32 6.74 18.14
C ASN A 119 9.89 7.31 18.19
N ALA A 120 9.75 8.63 18.38
CA ALA A 120 8.46 9.31 18.44
C ALA A 120 7.80 9.54 17.08
N ALA A 121 8.56 9.46 15.97
CA ALA A 121 8.04 9.71 14.63
C ALA A 121 6.84 8.80 14.32
N GLN A 122 5.75 9.38 13.82
CA GLN A 122 4.53 8.63 13.49
C GLN A 122 4.50 8.15 12.04
N ARG A 123 5.42 8.64 11.20
CA ARG A 123 5.41 8.43 9.75
C ARG A 123 6.80 8.10 9.20
N VAL A 124 6.85 7.30 8.15
CA VAL A 124 8.12 6.92 7.46
C VAL A 124 8.84 8.16 6.91
N SER A 125 8.08 9.15 6.41
CA SER A 125 8.63 10.43 5.95
C SER A 125 9.33 11.19 7.08
N GLY A 126 8.69 11.31 8.26
CA GLY A 126 9.29 11.98 9.42
C GLY A 126 10.57 11.29 9.90
N VAL A 127 10.62 9.95 9.87
CA VAL A 127 11.86 9.22 10.16
C VAL A 127 12.96 9.54 9.13
N THR A 128 12.59 9.65 7.85
CA THR A 128 13.52 9.98 6.76
C THR A 128 14.08 11.40 6.93
N ASP A 129 13.24 12.37 7.26
CA ASP A 129 13.65 13.75 7.50
C ASP A 129 14.62 13.87 8.68
N LEU A 130 14.35 13.13 9.77
CA LEU A 130 15.24 13.06 10.93
C LEU A 130 16.59 12.41 10.58
N LYS A 131 16.57 11.33 9.80
CA LYS A 131 17.80 10.69 9.29
C LYS A 131 18.63 11.67 8.46
N ASN A 132 17.99 12.42 7.55
CA ASN A 132 18.67 13.42 6.72
C ASN A 132 19.25 14.55 7.58
N SER A 133 18.50 15.03 8.57
CA SER A 133 18.97 16.05 9.51
C SER A 133 20.20 15.58 10.31
N ALA A 134 20.20 14.32 10.74
CA ALA A 134 21.35 13.71 11.40
C ALA A 134 22.59 13.64 10.50
N THR A 135 22.40 13.25 9.22
CA THR A 135 23.49 13.25 8.23
C THR A 135 24.02 14.65 7.97
N SER A 136 23.15 15.66 7.86
CA SER A 136 23.57 17.05 7.71
C SER A 136 24.39 17.53 8.90
N LEU A 137 23.96 17.23 10.13
CA LEU A 137 24.71 17.58 11.34
C LEU A 137 26.10 16.90 11.39
N ASN A 138 26.21 15.66 10.91
CA ASN A 138 27.49 14.95 10.84
C ASN A 138 28.46 15.58 9.81
N ASN A 139 27.95 16.32 8.84
CA ASN A 139 28.75 16.90 7.76
C ASN A 139 28.94 18.43 7.91
N ALA A 140 28.39 19.04 8.96
CA ALA A 140 28.54 20.45 9.29
C ALA A 140 29.87 20.70 10.00
#